data_AF-A0A560LWC8-F1
#
_entry.id   AF-A0A560LWC8-F1
#
_cell.length_a   1.000
_cell.length_b   1.000
_cell.length_c   1.000
_cell.angle_alpha   90.00
_cell.angle_beta   90.00
_cell.angle_gamma   90.00
#
_symmetry.space_group_name_H-M   'P 1'
#
loop_
_entity.id
_entity.type
_entity.pdbx_description
1 polymer ?
#
loop_
_entity_poly.entity_id
_entity_poly.type
_entity_poly.pdbx_seq_one_letter_code
_entity_poly.pdbx_strand_id
1 'polypeptide(L)' 'MICLTLGPAPARDVSDRVASFHRSVMTEIGKSEQIFGAPQYQQKSLASVR' A
#
# COMPACT_ATOMS: atom_id res chain seq x y z
N MET A 1 -6.67 14.54 1.12
CA MET A 1 -5.22 14.73 1.33
C MET A 1 -4.48 13.61 0.62
N ILE A 2 -3.34 13.88 -0.02
CA ILE A 2 -2.52 12.84 -0.66
C ILE A 2 -1.22 12.73 0.13
N CYS A 3 -0.91 11.54 0.62
CA CYS A 3 0.33 11.22 1.31
C CYS A 3 1.10 10.20 0.46
N LEU A 4 2.36 10.50 0.15
CA LEU A 4 3.27 9.60 -0.56
C LEU A 4 4.31 9.10 0.43
N THR A 5 4.42 7.78 0.58
CA THR A 5 5.34 7.13 1.51
C THR A 5 5.93 5.88 0.88
N LEU A 6 7.18 5.56 1.23
CA LEU A 6 7.82 4.30 0.90
C LEU A 6 7.52 3.21 1.95
N GLY A 7 7.18 3.62 3.18
CA GLY A 7 6.91 2.73 4.30
C GLY A 7 5.40 2.53 4.57
N PRO A 8 4.98 1.34 5.06
CA PRO A 8 3.57 1.00 5.24
C PRO A 8 2.90 1.67 6.45
N ALA A 9 3.64 1.99 7.51
CA ALA A 9 3.08 2.50 8.77
C ALA A 9 2.26 3.79 8.61
N PRO A 10 2.78 4.89 8.02
CA PRO A 10 2.00 6.11 7.85
C PRO A 10 0.83 5.92 6.87
N ALA A 11 0.98 5.10 5.82
CA ALA A 11 -0.12 4.83 4.90
C ALA A 11 -1.26 4.06 5.57
N ARG A 12 -0.95 3.15 6.51
CA ARG A 12 -1.93 2.35 7.23
C ARG A 12 -2.78 3.19 8.18
N ASP A 13 -2.13 4.04 8.98
CA ASP A 13 -2.75 4.63 10.17
C ASP A 13 -3.56 5.89 9.87
N VAL A 14 -3.29 6.58 8.75
CA VAL A 14 -3.92 7.89 8.46
C VAL A 14 -4.68 7.96 7.13
N SER A 15 -4.72 6.89 6.34
CA SER A 15 -5.32 6.91 5.00
C SER A 15 -6.65 6.17 4.94
N ASP A 16 -7.69 6.82 4.42
CA ASP A 16 -8.97 6.17 4.11
C ASP A 16 -8.84 5.12 3.00
N ARG A 17 -7.94 5.39 2.04
CA ARG A 17 -7.64 4.52 0.90
C ARG A 17 -6.15 4.53 0.59
N VAL A 18 -5.66 3.41 0.09
CA VAL A 18 -4.25 3.21 -0.25
C VAL A 18 -4.15 2.68 -1.67
N ALA A 19 -3.25 3.26 -2.45
CA ALA A 19 -2.86 2.77 -3.76
C ALA A 19 -1.42 2.23 -3.68
N SER A 20 -1.23 0.97 -4.06
CA SER A 20 0.07 0.33 -4.11
C SER A 20 0.62 0.36 -5.53
N PHE A 21 1.90 0.72 -5.65
CA PHE A 21 2.61 0.78 -6.93
C PHE A 21 3.82 -0.14 -6.90
N HIS A 22 3.99 -0.90 -7.98
CA HIS A 22 5.18 -1.70 -8.22
C HIS A 22 5.74 -1.37 -9.60
N ARG A 23 7.02 -0.99 -9.67
CA ARG A 23 7.71 -0.61 -10.92
C ARG A 23 6.90 0.39 -11.76
N SER A 24 6.42 1.45 -11.11
CA SER A 24 5.63 2.52 -11.73
C SER A 24 4.26 2.10 -12.26
N VAL A 25 3.79 0.88 -11.95
CA VAL A 25 2.43 0.40 -12.28
C VAL A 25 1.61 0.32 -11.00
N MET A 26 0.41 0.91 -11.00
CA MET A 26 -0.54 0.74 -9.91
C MET A 26 -1.04 -0.71 -9.91
N THR A 27 -0.74 -1.47 -8.87
CA THR A 27 -1.12 -2.88 -8.77
C THR A 27 -2.44 -3.05 -8.04
N GLU A 28 -2.74 -2.18 -7.08
CA GLU A 28 -3.94 -2.31 -6.25
C GLU A 28 -4.36 -0.96 -5.66
N ILE A 29 -5.66 -0.71 -5.52
CA ILE A 29 -6.21 0.43 -4.79
C ILE A 29 -7.44 0.01 -3.99
N GLY A 30 -7.46 0.33 -2.71
CA GLY A 30 -8.48 -0.19 -1.79
C GLY A 30 -8.52 0.54 -0.46
N LYS A 31 -9.35 0.04 0.46
CA LYS A 31 -9.34 0.50 1.86
C LYS A 31 -8.02 0.09 2.50
N SER A 32 -7.49 0.92 3.41
CA SER A 32 -6.25 0.63 4.14
C SER A 32 -6.25 -0.78 4.77
N GLU A 33 -7.34 -1.14 5.44
CA GLU A 33 -7.55 -2.46 6.06
C GLU A 33 -7.44 -3.63 5.07
N GLN A 34 -7.98 -3.45 3.86
CA GLN A 34 -7.98 -4.46 2.81
C GLN A 34 -6.59 -4.59 2.17
N ILE A 35 -5.92 -3.47 1.90
CA ILE A 35 -4.57 -3.46 1.30
C ILE A 35 -3.51 -4.03 2.24
N PHE A 36 -3.57 -3.75 3.54
CA PHE A 36 -2.57 -4.23 4.51
C PHE A 36 -2.94 -5.55 5.19
N GLY A 37 -4.23 -5.87 5.33
CA GLY A 37 -4.70 -7.07 6.02
C GLY A 37 -4.97 -8.27 5.09
N ALA A 38 -5.47 -8.01 3.88
CA ALA A 38 -5.83 -9.05 2.91
C ALA A 38 -5.64 -8.54 1.46
N PRO A 39 -4.39 -8.23 1.05
CA PRO A 39 -4.11 -7.72 -0.28
C PRO A 39 -4.54 -8.72 -1.35
N GLN A 40 -5.22 -8.22 -2.39
CA GLN A 40 -5.64 -9.05 -3.52
C GLN A 40 -4.49 -9.31 -4.49
N TYR A 41 -3.52 -8.39 -4.55
CA TYR A 41 -2.32 -8.53 -5.39
C TYR A 41 -1.08 -8.77 -4.53
N GLN A 42 -0.67 -10.03 -4.40
CA GLN A 42 0.60 -10.39 -3.74
C GLN A 42 1.73 -10.56 -4.77
N GLN A 43 2.61 -9.57 -4.87
CA GLN A 43 4.00 -9.77 -5.34
C GLN A 43 4.98 -9.54 -4.18
N LYS A 44 6.12 -10.26 -4.19
CA LYS A 44 7.24 -10.22 -3.23
C LYS A 44 7.78 -8.78 -3.01
N SER A 45 7.09 -7.89 -2.30
CA SER A 45 7.65 -6.54 -2.06
C SER A 45 7.00 -5.70 -0.96
N LEU A 46 6.15 -6.23 -0.08
CA LEU A 46 5.78 -5.45 1.13
C LEU A 46 6.82 -5.59 2.26
N ALA A 47 7.65 -6.64 2.21
CA ALA A 47 8.73 -6.89 3.19
C ALA A 47 10.11 -6.37 2.76
N SER A 48 10.23 -5.78 1.57
CA SER A 48 11.53 -5.37 0.99
C SER A 48 11.92 -3.93 1.30
N VAL A 49 11.06 -3.14 1.93
CA VAL A 49 11.38 -1.77 2.33
C VAL A 49 11.82 -1.80 3.80
N ARG A 50 13.13 -1.96 4.01
CA ARG A 50 13.81 -1.64 5.26
C ARG A 50 14.17 -0.16 5.28
#